data_AF-A0A967IHU7-F1
#
_entry.id   AF-A0A967IHU7-F1
#
_cell.length_a   1.000
_cell.length_b   1.000
_cell.length_c   1.000
_cell.angle_alpha   90.00
_cell.angle_beta   90.00
_cell.angle_gamma   90.00
#
_symmetry.space_group_name_H-M   'P 1'
#
loop_
_entity.id
_entity.type
_entity.pdbx_description
1 polymer ?
#
loop_
_entity_poly.entity_id
_entity_poly.type
_entity_poly.pdbx_seq_one_letter_code
_entity_poly.pdbx_strand_id
1 'polypeptide(L)' 'PAMLPFQEMVSQDFVEEVGTDGMATQANGTGPFKLVEWRKGDSIIMERYDDYYGGAP' A
#
# COMPACT_ATOMS: atom_id res chain seq x y z
N PRO A 1 -25.12 -5.00 -7.80
CA PRO A 1 -24.36 -4.53 -6.62
C PRO A 1 -23.04 -3.89 -7.07
N ALA A 2 -22.79 -2.64 -6.68
CA ALA A 2 -21.52 -1.98 -7.00
C ALA A 2 -20.41 -2.68 -6.21
N MET A 3 -19.63 -3.51 -6.89
CA MET A 3 -18.39 -4.06 -6.36
C MET A 3 -17.44 -2.87 -6.15
N LEU A 4 -16.94 -2.69 -4.94
CA LEU A 4 -15.87 -1.73 -4.70
C LEU A 4 -14.67 -2.17 -5.56
N PRO A 5 -14.11 -1.32 -6.43
CA PRO A 5 -13.07 -1.71 -7.39
C PRO A 5 -11.77 -2.19 -6.73
N PHE A 6 -11.64 -2.04 -5.41
CA PHE A 6 -10.45 -2.41 -4.65
C PHE A 6 -10.84 -3.33 -3.49
N GLN A 7 -10.53 -4.62 -3.61
CA GLN A 7 -10.55 -5.58 -2.52
C GLN A 7 -9.11 -5.96 -2.18
N GLU A 8 -8.34 -4.98 -1.70
CA GLU A 8 -6.96 -5.23 -1.25
C GLU A 8 -6.97 -5.76 0.18
N MET A 9 -6.02 -6.65 0.49
CA MET A 9 -5.80 -7.12 1.85
C MET A 9 -5.01 -6.07 2.63
N VAL A 10 -5.51 -5.69 3.80
CA VAL A 10 -4.88 -4.70 4.68
C VAL A 10 -4.51 -5.35 6.02
N SER A 11 -3.42 -4.88 6.63
CA SER A 11 -3.03 -5.30 7.98
C SER A 11 -3.91 -4.62 9.03
N GLN A 12 -4.51 -5.41 9.94
CA GLN A 12 -5.34 -4.88 11.01
C GLN A 12 -4.54 -3.96 11.94
N ASP A 13 -3.37 -4.40 12.41
CA ASP A 13 -2.51 -3.63 13.32
C ASP A 13 -2.14 -2.27 12.72
N PHE A 14 -1.86 -2.24 11.41
CA PHE A 14 -1.55 -1.00 10.72
C PHE A 14 -2.74 -0.05 10.65
N VAL A 15 -3.93 -0.56 10.32
CA VAL A 15 -5.17 0.23 10.28
C VAL A 15 -5.45 0.86 11.65
N GLU A 16 -5.26 0.08 12.73
CA GLU A 16 -5.44 0.55 14.10
C GLU A 16 -4.39 1.60 14.51
N GLU A 17 -3.14 1.43 14.07
CA GLU A 17 -2.04 2.36 14.36
C GLU A 17 -2.21 3.72 13.67
N VAL A 18 -2.55 3.72 12.37
CA VAL A 18 -2.53 4.96 11.56
C VAL A 18 -3.91 5.62 11.42
N GLY A 19 -4.98 4.86 11.69
CA GLY A 19 -6.36 5.32 11.56
C GLY A 19 -6.75 5.73 10.14
N THR A 20 -7.98 6.25 9.99
CA THR A 20 -8.55 6.60 8.67
C THR A 20 -7.70 7.63 7.89
N ASP A 21 -7.19 8.66 8.58
CA ASP A 21 -6.41 9.72 7.93
C ASP A 21 -5.03 9.21 7.50
N GLY A 22 -4.42 8.33 8.29
CA GLY A 22 -3.15 7.69 7.95
C GLY A 22 -3.29 6.74 6.77
N MET A 23 -4.39 5.98 6.70
CA MET A 23 -4.70 5.10 5.57
C MET A 23 -4.80 5.83 4.23
N ALA A 24 -5.05 7.15 4.23
CA ALA A 24 -5.10 7.95 3.01
C ALA A 24 -3.73 8.38 2.47
N THR A 25 -2.67 8.27 3.28
CA THR A 25 -1.34 8.84 2.97
C THR A 25 -0.18 7.88 3.20
N GLN A 26 -0.39 6.80 3.96
CA GLN A 26 0.59 5.76 4.24
C GLN A 26 0.15 4.44 3.60
N ALA A 27 1.11 3.60 3.25
CA ALA A 27 0.86 2.33 2.58
C ALA A 27 1.52 1.16 3.32
N ASN A 28 0.75 0.11 3.56
CA ASN A 28 1.22 -1.16 4.09
C ASN A 28 0.45 -2.31 3.41
N GLY A 29 0.88 -2.62 2.17
CA GLY A 29 0.31 -3.69 1.36
C GLY A 29 1.23 -4.91 1.28
N THR A 30 0.78 -5.93 0.56
CA THR A 30 1.50 -7.21 0.40
C THR A 30 2.09 -7.39 -1.00
N GLY A 31 2.09 -6.36 -1.85
CA GLY A 31 2.54 -6.40 -3.24
C GLY A 31 4.08 -6.39 -3.43
N PRO A 32 4.56 -6.45 -4.69
CA PRO A 32 5.99 -6.54 -5.01
C PRO A 32 6.77 -5.23 -4.87
N PHE A 33 6.12 -4.13 -4.50
CA PHE A 33 6.74 -2.82 -4.33
C PHE A 33 6.30 -2.15 -3.04
N LYS A 34 7.20 -1.37 -2.43
CA LYS A 34 6.95 -0.54 -1.24
C LYS A 34 6.96 0.94 -1.63
N LEU A 35 6.06 1.72 -1.04
CA LEU A 35 6.05 3.17 -1.19
C LEU A 35 7.26 3.78 -0.48
N VAL A 36 8.10 4.51 -1.21
CA VAL A 36 9.26 5.24 -0.67
C VAL A 36 8.93 6.71 -0.46
N GLU A 37 8.33 7.35 -1.46
CA GLU A 37 8.00 8.77 -1.39
C GLU A 37 6.74 9.09 -2.21
N TRP A 38 5.87 9.94 -1.67
CA TRP A 38 4.78 10.53 -2.43
C TRP A 38 4.89 12.05 -2.48
N ARG A 39 5.14 12.58 -3.67
CA ARG A 39 5.05 14.02 -3.99
C ARG A 39 3.69 14.28 -4.61
N LYS A 40 2.74 14.74 -3.80
CA LYS A 40 1.33 14.88 -4.21
C LYS A 40 1.20 15.78 -5.45
N GLY A 41 0.63 15.23 -6.51
CA GLY A 41 0.44 15.93 -7.80
C GLY A 41 1.65 15.91 -8.73
N ASP A 42 2.75 15.26 -8.34
CA ASP A 42 4.00 15.20 -9.11
C ASP A 42 4.41 13.73 -9.36
N SER A 43 4.84 13.03 -8.32
CA SER A 43 5.41 11.68 -8.46
C SER A 43 5.11 10.75 -7.29
N ILE A 44 5.04 9.45 -7.57
CA ILE A 44 5.07 8.36 -6.59
C ILE A 44 6.33 7.55 -6.85
N ILE A 45 7.20 7.45 -5.84
CA ILE A 45 8.45 6.69 -5.88
C ILE A 45 8.27 5.42 -5.08
N MET A 46 8.62 4.29 -5.69
CA MET A 46 8.48 2.97 -5.09
C MET A 46 9.78 2.19 -5.25
N GLU A 47 10.07 1.31 -4.30
CA GLU A 47 11.18 0.36 -4.37
C GLU A 47 10.65 -1.07 -4.44
N ARG A 48 11.45 -1.97 -5.00
CA ARG A 48 11.13 -3.41 -5.06
C ARG A 48 11.10 -4.00 -3.66
N TYR A 49 10.13 -4.86 -3.38
CA TYR A 49 10.11 -5.69 -2.19
C TYR A 49 10.74 -7.05 -2.48
N ASP A 50 11.96 -7.26 -2.01
CA ASP A 50 12.72 -8.48 -2.29
C ASP A 50 12.12 -9.74 -1.65
N ASP A 51 11.39 -9.61 -0.53
CA ASP A 51 10.72 -10.74 0.14
C ASP A 51 9.27 -10.94 -0.32
N TYR A 52 8.90 -10.44 -1.51
CA TYR A 52 7.57 -10.64 -2.05
C TYR A 52 7.28 -12.12 -2.33
N TYR A 53 6.16 -12.61 -1.81
CA TYR A 53 5.80 -14.03 -1.82
C TYR A 53 5.60 -14.63 -3.23
N GLY A 54 5.26 -13.82 -4.23
CA GLY A 54 4.92 -14.28 -5.58
C GLY A 54 6.12 -14.65 -6.45
N GLY A 55 7.34 -14.53 -5.92
CA GLY A 55 8.54 -14.48 -6.75
C GLY A 55 8.62 -13.12 -7.42
N ALA A 56 9.76 -12.48 -7.29
CA ALA A 56 9.87 -11.10 -7.68
C ALA A 56 10.14 -11.01 -9.20
N PRO A 57 9.31 -10.29 -9.98
CA PRO A 57 9.50 -10.14 -11.42
C PRO A 57 10.80 -9.39 -11.75
#